data_AF-D7RHA4-F1
#
_entry.id   AF-D7RHA4-F1
#
_cell.length_a   1.000
_cell.length_b   1.000
_cell.length_c   1.000
_cell.angle_alpha   90.00
_cell.angle_beta   90.00
_cell.angle_gamma   90.00
#
_symmetry.space_group_name_H-M   'P 1'
#
loop_
_entity.id
_entity.type
_entity.pdbx_description
1 polymer ?
#
loop_
_entity_poly.entity_id
_entity_poly.type
_entity_poly.pdbx_seq_one_letter_code
_entity_poly.pdbx_strand_id
1 'polypeptide(L)'
;AQHDEAQQNAFYQVLNMPNLNADQRNGFIQSLKDDPSQSANVLGEAKKLNESQAPKADNNFNKEQQNAFYEILNMPNLNEEQRNGFIQSLKDDPSQSANLLSEAKKLNESQAPKADNKFNKEQQNAFYEILHLPNLNEEQRNGFIQSLKDDPSQSANLLAEAKKLNDAQAPKADNKFNKEQQNAFYEILHLPNLTEEQRNGFIQSLKDDPSVSKEILAEAKKLNDAQAPK
;
A
#
# COMPACT_ATOMS: atom_id res chain seq x y z
N ALA A 1 -42.23 13.86 13.93
CA ALA A 1 -42.02 12.64 14.72
C ALA A 1 -40.51 12.42 14.80
N GLN A 2 -39.94 12.37 16.00
CA GLN A 2 -38.57 11.90 16.17
C GLN A 2 -38.58 10.41 15.81
N HIS A 3 -37.87 10.03 14.76
CA HIS A 3 -37.65 8.62 14.47
C HIS A 3 -36.78 8.06 15.59
N ASP A 4 -37.36 7.14 16.37
CA ASP A 4 -36.64 6.39 17.39
C ASP A 4 -35.42 5.71 16.75
N GLU A 5 -34.32 5.59 17.48
CA GLU A 5 -33.07 5.01 16.98
C GLU A 5 -33.30 3.61 16.39
N ALA A 6 -34.24 2.86 16.97
CA ALA A 6 -34.71 1.58 16.47
C ALA A 6 -35.35 1.67 15.06
N GLN A 7 -36.07 2.74 14.76
CA GLN A 7 -36.71 2.97 13.46
C GLN A 7 -35.68 3.34 12.40
N GLN A 8 -34.72 4.21 12.75
CA GLN A 8 -33.62 4.56 11.85
C GLN A 8 -32.74 3.34 11.53
N ASN A 9 -32.49 2.51 12.55
CA ASN A 9 -31.76 1.26 12.39
C ASN A 9 -32.51 0.26 11.49
N ALA A 10 -33.83 0.12 11.63
CA ALA A 10 -34.65 -0.70 10.75
C ALA A 10 -34.57 -0.23 9.29
N PHE A 11 -34.65 1.09 9.06
CA PHE A 11 -34.54 1.69 7.73
C PHE A 11 -33.17 1.40 7.10
N TYR A 12 -32.09 1.63 7.85
CA TYR A 12 -30.73 1.38 7.38
C TYR A 12 -30.49 -0.10 7.08
N GLN A 13 -31.01 -1.00 7.91
CA GLN A 13 -30.89 -2.44 7.68
C GLN A 13 -31.61 -2.87 6.39
N VAL A 14 -32.87 -2.46 6.19
CA VAL A 14 -33.63 -2.80 4.97
C VAL A 14 -32.96 -2.25 3.71
N LEU A 15 -32.45 -1.02 3.77
CA LEU A 15 -31.77 -0.38 2.63
C LEU A 15 -30.54 -1.18 2.15
N ASN A 16 -29.84 -1.83 3.07
CA ASN A 16 -28.59 -2.55 2.80
C ASN A 16 -28.78 -4.07 2.66
N MET A 17 -30.02 -4.58 2.56
CA MET A 17 -30.27 -6.01 2.35
C MET A 17 -29.89 -6.43 0.92
N PRO A 18 -28.92 -7.34 0.76
CA PRO A 18 -28.32 -7.64 -0.54
C PRO A 18 -29.21 -8.50 -1.45
N ASN A 19 -30.15 -9.26 -0.87
CA ASN A 19 -30.95 -10.23 -1.62
C ASN A 19 -32.38 -9.74 -1.89
N LEU A 20 -32.68 -8.47 -1.59
CA LEU A 20 -33.93 -7.83 -1.98
C LEU A 20 -33.74 -7.05 -3.27
N ASN A 21 -34.64 -7.24 -4.23
CA ASN A 21 -34.67 -6.40 -5.42
C ASN A 21 -35.17 -4.98 -5.08
N ALA A 22 -35.02 -4.04 -6.03
CA ALA A 22 -35.36 -2.64 -5.82
C ALA A 22 -36.83 -2.43 -5.40
N ASP A 23 -37.77 -3.17 -6.00
CA ASP A 23 -39.20 -3.03 -5.70
C ASP A 23 -39.55 -3.55 -4.30
N GLN A 24 -38.99 -4.69 -3.91
CA GLN A 24 -39.17 -5.26 -2.57
C GLN A 24 -38.57 -4.33 -1.50
N ARG A 25 -37.37 -3.82 -1.74
CA ARG A 25 -36.69 -2.89 -0.85
C ARG A 25 -37.51 -1.61 -0.69
N ASN A 26 -37.96 -1.02 -1.81
CA ASN A 26 -38.78 0.19 -1.79
C ASN A 26 -40.12 -0.04 -1.10
N GLY A 27 -40.74 -1.21 -1.28
CA GLY A 27 -41.97 -1.61 -0.59
C GLY A 27 -41.80 -1.61 0.93
N PHE A 28 -40.77 -2.27 1.46
CA PHE A 28 -40.51 -2.28 2.91
C PHE A 28 -40.15 -0.90 3.46
N ILE A 29 -39.37 -0.11 2.71
CA ILE A 29 -39.03 1.26 3.07
C ILE A 29 -40.27 2.14 3.14
N GLN A 30 -41.24 1.95 2.24
CA GLN A 30 -42.51 2.67 2.27
C GLN A 30 -43.35 2.25 3.48
N SER A 31 -43.48 0.95 3.77
CA SER A 31 -44.18 0.47 4.97
C SER A 31 -43.59 1.03 6.27
N LEU A 32 -42.25 1.18 6.35
CA LEU A 32 -41.58 1.82 7.49
C LEU A 32 -41.86 3.32 7.62
N LYS A 33 -42.13 4.01 6.50
CA LYS A 33 -42.52 5.43 6.48
C LYS A 33 -43.98 5.62 6.85
N ASP A 34 -44.84 4.73 6.37
CA ASP A 34 -46.29 4.80 6.57
C ASP A 34 -46.69 4.47 8.02
N ASP A 35 -46.05 3.48 8.64
CA ASP A 35 -46.24 3.18 10.07
C ASP A 35 -44.91 2.81 10.77
N PRO A 36 -44.20 3.80 11.33
CA PRO A 36 -42.94 3.57 12.04
C PRO A 36 -43.06 2.70 13.30
N SER A 37 -44.27 2.54 13.87
CA SER A 37 -44.50 1.69 15.04
C SER A 37 -44.35 0.19 14.73
N GLN A 38 -44.53 -0.19 13.46
CA GLN A 38 -44.39 -1.56 12.96
C GLN A 38 -42.96 -1.92 12.58
N SER A 39 -41.97 -1.06 12.88
CA SER A 39 -40.59 -1.23 12.44
C SER A 39 -39.99 -2.60 12.76
N ALA A 40 -40.30 -3.17 13.94
CA ALA A 40 -39.85 -4.51 14.32
C ALA A 40 -40.46 -5.62 13.43
N ASN A 41 -41.75 -5.53 13.12
CA ASN A 41 -42.46 -6.51 12.30
C ASN A 41 -41.99 -6.43 10.83
N VAL A 42 -41.94 -5.22 10.28
CA VAL A 42 -41.50 -4.96 8.90
C VAL A 42 -40.05 -5.39 8.70
N LEU A 43 -39.16 -5.08 9.66
CA LEU A 43 -37.77 -5.53 9.62
C LEU A 43 -37.67 -7.06 9.70
N GLY A 44 -38.48 -7.71 10.53
CA GLY A 44 -38.53 -9.18 10.64
C GLY A 44 -38.95 -9.86 9.34
N GLU A 45 -39.97 -9.33 8.66
CA GLU A 45 -40.41 -9.81 7.36
C GLU A 45 -39.36 -9.58 6.27
N ALA A 46 -38.76 -8.38 6.23
CA ALA A 46 -37.71 -8.04 5.29
C ALA A 46 -36.49 -8.97 5.46
N LYS A 47 -36.07 -9.24 6.71
CA LYS A 47 -34.99 -10.19 7.01
C LYS A 47 -35.33 -11.59 6.53
N LYS A 48 -36.52 -12.10 6.88
CA LYS A 48 -36.96 -13.44 6.48
C LYS A 48 -37.03 -13.58 4.96
N LEU A 49 -37.52 -12.55 4.28
CA LEU A 49 -37.58 -12.54 2.82
C LEU A 49 -36.16 -12.48 2.21
N ASN A 50 -35.28 -11.62 2.72
CA ASN A 50 -33.88 -11.51 2.33
C ASN A 50 -33.09 -12.81 2.59
N GLU A 51 -33.39 -13.54 3.66
CA GLU A 51 -32.82 -14.87 3.95
C GLU A 51 -33.40 -15.95 3.03
N SER A 52 -34.69 -15.90 2.71
CA SER A 52 -35.32 -16.89 1.83
C SER A 52 -34.90 -16.75 0.37
N GLN A 53 -34.60 -15.52 -0.05
CA GLN A 53 -34.05 -15.15 -1.35
C GLN A 53 -32.53 -15.14 -1.35
N ALA A 54 -31.90 -15.27 -0.17
CA ALA A 54 -30.48 -15.56 -0.13
C ALA A 54 -30.26 -16.80 -0.99
N PRO A 55 -29.22 -16.80 -1.82
CA PRO A 55 -28.76 -17.99 -2.50
C PRO A 55 -28.79 -19.21 -1.58
N LYS A 56 -29.80 -20.07 -1.73
CA LYS A 56 -29.75 -21.39 -1.13
C LYS A 56 -28.73 -22.14 -1.93
N ALA A 57 -27.49 -22.19 -1.43
CA ALA A 57 -26.60 -23.24 -1.83
C ALA A 57 -27.35 -24.53 -1.53
N ASP A 58 -27.68 -25.32 -2.56
CA ASP A 58 -27.90 -26.74 -2.33
C ASP A 58 -26.60 -27.24 -1.71
N ASN A 59 -26.64 -27.35 -0.38
CA ASN A 59 -25.47 -27.41 0.48
C ASN A 59 -24.80 -28.78 0.33
N ASN A 60 -23.93 -28.88 -0.67
CA ASN A 60 -22.85 -29.85 -0.66
C ASN A 60 -21.52 -29.22 -1.10
N PHE A 61 -21.37 -27.90 -0.91
CA PHE A 61 -20.08 -27.26 -1.09
C PHE A 61 -19.10 -27.76 -0.02
N ASN A 62 -18.00 -28.36 -0.46
CA ASN A 62 -16.86 -28.60 0.40
C ASN A 62 -16.22 -27.25 0.80
N LYS A 63 -15.29 -27.28 1.75
CA LYS A 63 -14.66 -26.08 2.30
C LYS A 63 -14.01 -25.19 1.23
N GLU A 64 -13.41 -25.79 0.21
CA GLU A 64 -12.73 -25.06 -0.87
C GLU A 64 -13.74 -24.34 -1.78
N GLN A 65 -14.87 -24.99 -2.06
CA GLN A 65 -15.96 -24.40 -2.84
C GLN A 65 -16.65 -23.26 -2.09
N GLN A 66 -16.82 -23.40 -0.76
CA GLN A 66 -17.32 -22.31 0.09
C GLN A 66 -16.35 -21.12 0.08
N ASN A 67 -15.04 -21.38 0.20
CA ASN A 67 -14.03 -20.32 0.12
C ASN A 67 -14.08 -19.61 -1.24
N ALA A 68 -14.16 -20.36 -2.35
CA ALA A 68 -14.29 -19.79 -3.69
C ALA A 68 -15.53 -18.89 -3.81
N PHE A 69 -16.66 -19.35 -3.27
CA PHE A 69 -17.90 -18.55 -3.22
C PHE A 69 -17.70 -17.23 -2.47
N TYR A 70 -17.14 -17.29 -1.26
CA TYR A 70 -16.89 -16.09 -0.45
C TYR A 70 -15.87 -15.15 -1.08
N GLU A 71 -14.81 -15.68 -1.70
CA GLU A 71 -13.81 -14.88 -2.38
C GLU A 71 -14.42 -14.13 -3.57
N ILE A 72 -15.16 -14.83 -4.44
CA ILE A 72 -15.83 -14.21 -5.61
C ILE A 72 -16.84 -13.15 -5.17
N LEU A 73 -17.63 -13.43 -4.14
CA LEU A 73 -18.64 -12.51 -3.61
C LEU A 73 -18.05 -11.18 -3.14
N ASN A 74 -16.81 -11.20 -2.62
CA ASN A 74 -16.15 -10.04 -2.03
C ASN A 74 -15.11 -9.37 -2.96
N MET A 75 -15.08 -9.72 -4.25
CA MET A 75 -14.17 -9.10 -5.21
C MET A 75 -14.59 -7.65 -5.50
N PRO A 76 -13.73 -6.65 -5.21
CA PRO A 76 -14.11 -5.23 -5.25
C PRO A 76 -14.28 -4.68 -6.66
N ASN A 77 -13.65 -5.29 -7.67
CA ASN A 77 -13.60 -4.77 -9.04
C ASN A 77 -14.51 -5.53 -10.00
N LEU A 78 -15.34 -6.45 -9.49
CA LEU A 78 -16.41 -7.07 -10.27
C LEU A 78 -17.70 -6.30 -10.05
N ASN A 79 -18.37 -5.94 -11.15
CA ASN A 79 -19.72 -5.39 -11.08
C ASN A 79 -20.74 -6.48 -10.66
N GLU A 80 -21.96 -6.08 -10.31
CA GLU A 80 -22.99 -7.00 -9.80
C GLU A 80 -23.33 -8.12 -10.79
N GLU A 81 -23.41 -7.80 -12.09
CA GLU A 81 -23.75 -8.79 -13.13
C GLU A 81 -22.66 -9.86 -13.26
N GLN A 82 -21.39 -9.45 -13.32
CA GLN A 82 -20.24 -10.35 -13.38
C GLN A 82 -20.15 -11.23 -12.13
N ARG A 83 -20.30 -10.62 -10.95
CA ARG A 83 -20.26 -11.33 -9.67
C ARG A 83 -21.38 -12.37 -9.60
N ASN A 84 -22.61 -11.98 -9.91
CA ASN A 84 -23.76 -12.87 -9.91
C ASN A 84 -23.62 -13.99 -10.95
N GLY A 85 -23.03 -13.69 -12.12
CA GLY A 85 -22.69 -14.68 -13.14
C GLY A 85 -21.74 -15.76 -12.62
N PHE A 86 -20.60 -15.38 -12.04
CA PHE A 86 -19.66 -16.35 -11.46
C PHE A 86 -20.27 -17.15 -10.30
N ILE A 87 -21.03 -16.48 -9.44
CA ILE A 87 -21.70 -17.13 -8.32
C ILE A 87 -22.75 -18.13 -8.80
N GLN A 88 -23.46 -17.85 -9.89
CA GLN A 88 -24.42 -18.78 -10.46
C GLN A 88 -23.71 -19.97 -11.12
N SER A 89 -22.68 -19.74 -11.93
CA SER A 89 -21.87 -20.81 -12.51
C SER A 89 -21.26 -21.73 -11.46
N LEU A 90 -20.86 -21.17 -10.31
CA LEU A 90 -20.32 -21.94 -9.18
C LEU A 90 -21.38 -22.82 -8.50
N LYS A 91 -22.65 -22.38 -8.46
CA LYS A 91 -23.76 -23.19 -7.95
C LYS A 91 -24.18 -24.27 -8.95
N ASP A 92 -24.15 -23.94 -10.24
CA ASP A 92 -24.53 -24.85 -11.31
C ASP A 92 -23.51 -26.00 -11.44
N ASP A 93 -22.21 -25.70 -11.30
CA ASP A 93 -21.14 -26.72 -11.24
C ASP A 93 -20.07 -26.39 -10.17
N PRO A 94 -20.27 -26.84 -8.93
CA PRO A 94 -19.31 -26.69 -7.83
C PRO A 94 -17.92 -27.29 -8.12
N SER A 95 -17.84 -28.30 -8.99
CA SER A 95 -16.56 -28.96 -9.30
C SER A 95 -15.58 -28.01 -10.02
N GLN A 96 -16.11 -26.96 -10.67
CA GLN A 96 -15.33 -25.94 -11.37
C GLN A 96 -14.87 -24.79 -10.47
N SER A 97 -15.09 -24.87 -9.15
CA SER A 97 -14.76 -23.80 -8.20
C SER A 97 -13.36 -23.22 -8.36
N ALA A 98 -12.33 -24.06 -8.55
CA ALA A 98 -10.96 -23.59 -8.75
C ALA A 98 -10.79 -22.79 -10.06
N ASN A 99 -11.40 -23.26 -11.15
CA ASN A 99 -11.32 -22.61 -12.46
C ASN A 99 -12.09 -21.27 -12.45
N LEU A 100 -13.31 -21.27 -11.92
CA LEU A 100 -14.16 -20.08 -11.81
C LEU A 100 -13.53 -19.03 -10.89
N LEU A 101 -12.94 -19.44 -9.76
CA LEU A 101 -12.23 -18.53 -8.87
C LEU A 101 -11.01 -17.91 -9.55
N SER A 102 -10.24 -18.70 -10.30
CA SER A 102 -9.08 -18.22 -11.06
C SER A 102 -9.48 -17.20 -12.13
N GLU A 103 -10.55 -17.48 -12.88
CA GLU A 103 -11.06 -16.56 -13.90
C GLU A 103 -11.63 -15.27 -13.28
N ALA A 104 -12.39 -15.38 -12.19
CA ALA A 104 -12.90 -14.24 -11.44
C ALA A 104 -11.75 -13.37 -10.89
N LYS A 105 -10.70 -13.97 -10.32
CA LYS A 105 -9.51 -13.25 -9.85
C LYS A 105 -8.82 -12.51 -10.98
N LYS A 106 -8.56 -13.20 -12.10
CA LYS A 106 -7.93 -12.58 -13.27
C LYS A 106 -8.76 -11.42 -13.82
N LEU A 107 -10.08 -11.58 -13.88
CA LEU A 107 -10.97 -10.52 -14.33
C LEU A 107 -10.98 -9.34 -13.34
N ASN A 108 -11.09 -9.61 -12.04
CA ASN A 108 -11.02 -8.63 -10.96
C ASN A 108 -9.68 -7.87 -10.94
N GLU A 109 -8.55 -8.53 -11.22
CA GLU A 109 -7.24 -7.90 -11.37
C GLU A 109 -7.16 -7.03 -12.64
N SER A 110 -7.71 -7.50 -13.75
CA SER A 110 -7.71 -6.74 -15.01
C SER A 110 -8.56 -5.47 -14.95
N GLN A 111 -9.63 -5.51 -14.14
CA GLN A 111 -10.55 -4.40 -13.87
C GLN A 111 -10.17 -3.59 -12.64
N ALA A 112 -9.15 -4.02 -11.89
CA ALA A 112 -8.60 -3.21 -10.82
C ALA A 112 -8.25 -1.83 -11.40
N PRO A 113 -8.56 -0.73 -10.69
CA PRO A 113 -8.09 0.57 -11.08
C PRO A 113 -6.58 0.47 -11.29
N LYS A 114 -6.15 0.51 -12.55
CA LYS A 114 -4.74 0.65 -12.85
C LYS A 114 -4.41 2.04 -12.36
N ALA A 115 -3.74 2.14 -11.21
CA ALA A 115 -2.98 3.33 -10.91
C ALA A 115 -2.15 3.57 -12.18
N ASP A 116 -2.39 4.70 -12.84
CA ASP A 116 -1.68 5.06 -14.06
C ASP A 116 -0.21 5.12 -13.68
N ASN A 117 0.51 4.00 -13.81
CA ASN A 117 1.98 3.93 -13.72
C ASN A 117 2.58 4.56 -14.99
N LYS A 118 2.06 5.72 -15.37
CA LYS A 118 2.63 6.65 -16.34
C LYS A 118 3.64 7.54 -15.64
N PHE A 119 4.43 6.98 -14.73
CA PHE A 119 5.61 7.67 -14.27
C PHE A 119 6.54 7.81 -15.47
N ASN A 120 6.78 9.05 -15.88
CA ASN A 120 7.88 9.37 -16.78
C ASN A 120 9.21 9.02 -16.08
N LYS A 121 10.32 9.09 -16.82
CA LYS A 121 11.62 8.67 -16.29
C LYS A 121 12.05 9.46 -15.04
N GLU A 122 11.75 10.75 -14.98
CA GLU A 122 12.07 11.59 -13.81
C GLU A 122 11.26 11.18 -12.58
N GLN A 123 9.99 10.83 -12.76
CA GLN A 123 9.12 10.39 -11.67
C GLN A 123 9.52 9.01 -11.14
N GLN A 124 9.93 8.10 -12.04
CA GLN A 124 10.49 6.80 -11.63
C GLN A 124 11.79 6.96 -10.85
N ASN A 125 12.66 7.88 -11.29
CA ASN A 125 13.90 8.20 -10.57
C ASN A 125 13.58 8.79 -9.18
N ALA A 126 12.66 9.74 -9.09
CA ALA A 126 12.25 10.33 -7.82
C ALA A 126 11.68 9.26 -6.86
N PHE A 127 10.85 8.35 -7.37
CA PHE A 127 10.33 7.22 -6.60
C PHE A 127 11.47 6.34 -6.06
N TYR A 128 12.39 5.94 -6.94
CA TYR A 128 13.51 5.09 -6.57
C TYR A 128 14.42 5.77 -5.55
N GLU A 129 14.75 7.05 -5.76
CA GLU A 129 15.60 7.81 -4.85
C GLU A 129 14.96 7.95 -3.47
N ILE A 130 13.69 8.36 -3.37
CA ILE A 130 12.95 8.47 -2.10
C ILE A 130 12.95 7.13 -1.35
N LEU A 131 12.72 6.02 -2.07
CA LEU A 131 12.65 4.68 -1.49
C LEU A 131 13.96 4.27 -0.80
N HIS A 132 15.10 4.79 -1.27
CA HIS A 132 16.44 4.43 -0.81
C HIS A 132 17.11 5.51 0.06
N LEU A 133 16.38 6.54 0.50
CA LEU A 133 16.92 7.53 1.43
C LEU A 133 17.15 6.89 2.82
N PRO A 134 18.40 6.84 3.32
CA PRO A 134 18.78 6.01 4.46
C PRO A 134 18.29 6.56 5.81
N ASN A 135 18.05 7.87 5.90
CA ASN A 135 17.72 8.54 7.16
C ASN A 135 16.23 8.86 7.30
N LEU A 136 15.38 8.38 6.37
CA LEU A 136 13.94 8.46 6.50
C LEU A 136 13.41 7.17 7.14
N ASN A 137 12.59 7.33 8.18
CA ASN A 137 11.83 6.21 8.74
C ASN A 137 10.74 5.73 7.75
N GLU A 138 10.18 4.55 7.99
CA GLU A 138 9.23 3.92 7.07
C GLU A 138 7.97 4.76 6.86
N GLU A 139 7.46 5.42 7.90
CA GLU A 139 6.25 6.24 7.81
C GLU A 139 6.48 7.47 6.92
N GLN A 140 7.59 8.18 7.13
CA GLN A 140 7.98 9.32 6.30
C GLN A 140 8.19 8.91 4.84
N ARG A 141 8.90 7.81 4.63
CA ARG A 141 9.17 7.27 3.29
C ARG A 141 7.86 6.91 2.58
N ASN A 142 6.98 6.17 3.26
CA ASN A 142 5.69 5.77 2.71
C ASN A 142 4.80 7.00 2.43
N GLY A 143 4.85 8.03 3.28
CA GLY A 143 4.16 9.31 3.07
C GLY A 143 4.61 10.03 1.79
N PHE A 144 5.92 10.16 1.56
CA PHE A 144 6.44 10.75 0.32
C PHE A 144 6.10 9.90 -0.91
N ILE A 145 6.22 8.58 -0.82
CA ILE A 145 5.90 7.66 -1.91
C ILE A 145 4.41 7.72 -2.27
N GLN A 146 3.52 7.80 -1.28
CA GLN A 146 2.09 7.94 -1.54
C GLN A 146 1.76 9.30 -2.16
N SER A 147 2.32 10.38 -1.63
CA SER A 147 2.15 11.73 -2.21
C SER A 147 2.62 11.79 -3.67
N LEU A 148 3.71 11.08 -4.00
CA LEU A 148 4.22 10.97 -5.38
C LEU A 148 3.30 10.17 -6.29
N LYS A 149 2.60 9.15 -5.77
CA LYS A 149 1.59 8.39 -6.52
C LYS A 149 0.31 9.19 -6.74
N ASP A 150 -0.07 10.00 -5.74
CA ASP A 150 -1.28 10.82 -5.79
C ASP A 150 -1.12 12.00 -6.76
N ASP A 151 0.06 12.65 -6.77
CA ASP A 151 0.40 13.69 -7.76
C ASP A 151 1.84 13.53 -8.30
N PRO A 152 2.02 12.72 -9.35
CA PRO A 152 3.31 12.53 -10.02
C PRO A 152 3.95 13.81 -10.55
N SER A 153 3.16 14.85 -10.84
CA SER A 153 3.69 16.12 -11.38
C SER A 153 4.58 16.85 -10.37
N GLN A 154 4.44 16.55 -9.08
CA GLN A 154 5.22 17.13 -7.98
C GLN A 154 6.53 16.38 -7.68
N SER A 155 6.94 15.43 -8.53
CA SER A 155 8.10 14.58 -8.27
C SER A 155 9.38 15.34 -7.91
N ALA A 156 9.66 16.46 -8.58
CA ALA A 156 10.82 17.29 -8.29
C ALA A 156 10.75 17.94 -6.89
N ASN A 157 9.57 18.45 -6.51
CA ASN A 157 9.36 19.11 -5.22
C ASN A 157 9.41 18.09 -4.07
N LEU A 158 8.74 16.96 -4.22
CA LEU A 158 8.70 15.89 -3.23
C LEU A 158 10.08 15.26 -3.02
N LEU A 159 10.84 15.01 -4.09
CA LEU A 159 12.20 14.50 -3.99
C LEU A 159 13.12 15.49 -3.25
N ALA A 160 13.00 16.79 -3.55
CA ALA A 160 13.81 17.82 -2.89
C ALA A 160 13.50 17.91 -1.39
N GLU A 161 12.21 17.84 -1.01
CA GLU A 161 11.79 17.84 0.38
C GLU A 161 12.24 16.58 1.13
N ALA A 162 12.09 15.40 0.52
CA ALA A 162 12.54 14.14 1.09
C ALA A 162 14.06 14.13 1.31
N LYS A 163 14.85 14.62 0.34
CA LYS A 163 16.31 14.78 0.48
C LYS A 163 16.67 15.74 1.60
N LYS A 164 16.04 16.91 1.65
CA LYS A 164 16.28 17.90 2.70
C LYS A 164 15.98 17.34 4.09
N LEU A 165 14.90 16.58 4.23
CA LEU A 165 14.53 15.93 5.48
C LEU A 165 15.52 14.81 5.83
N ASN A 166 15.90 13.98 4.85
CA ASN A 166 16.92 12.95 5.00
C ASN A 166 18.27 13.55 5.45
N ASP A 167 18.66 14.70 4.93
CA ASP A 167 19.90 15.38 5.29
C ASP A 167 19.81 16.00 6.70
N ALA A 168 18.65 16.55 7.07
CA ALA A 168 18.41 17.07 8.41
C ALA A 168 18.39 15.97 9.49
N GLN A 169 17.94 14.77 9.12
CA GLN A 169 17.89 13.58 9.96
C GLN A 169 19.15 12.71 9.86
N ALA A 170 20.04 13.00 8.91
CA ALA A 170 21.33 12.35 8.84
C ALA A 170 21.97 12.46 10.21
N PRO A 171 22.53 11.36 10.75
CA PRO A 171 23.29 11.41 11.98
C PRO A 171 24.27 12.57 11.83
N LYS A 172 24.08 13.61 12.63
CA LYS A 172 25.11 14.63 12.78
C LYS A 172 26.24 13.87 13.43
N ALA A 173 27.17 13.36 12.62
CA ALA A 173 28.50 13.06 13.11
C ALA A 173 28.87 14.28 13.93
N ASP A 174 29.25 14.07 15.18
CA ASP A 174 29.88 15.12 15.98
C ASP A 174 31.11 15.56 15.18
N ASN A 175 30.91 16.48 14.24
CA ASN A 175 31.92 17.09 13.41
C ASN A 175 32.62 18.13 14.31
N LYS A 176 33.24 17.63 15.37
CA LYS A 176 34.38 18.26 16.03
C LYS A 176 35.65 18.06 15.22
N PHE A 177 35.51 17.74 13.93
CA PHE A 177 36.63 17.81 13.01
C PHE A 177 37.02 19.28 12.83
N ASN A 178 38.23 19.60 13.27
CA ASN A 178 38.88 20.84 12.88
C ASN A 178 39.15 20.84 11.36
N LYS A 179 39.59 21.99 10.82
CA LYS A 179 39.78 22.14 9.38
C LYS A 179 40.79 21.17 8.78
N GLU A 180 41.84 20.79 9.52
CA GLU A 180 42.82 19.80 9.06
C GLU A 180 42.20 18.40 8.93
N GLN A 181 41.34 18.02 9.88
CA GLN A 181 40.67 16.72 9.88
C GLN A 181 39.60 16.63 8.78
N GLN A 182 38.88 17.73 8.51
CA GLN A 182 37.96 17.81 7.37
C GLN A 182 38.69 17.71 6.03
N ASN A 183 39.86 18.35 5.91
CA ASN A 183 40.69 18.22 4.71
C ASN A 183 41.18 16.78 4.53
N ALA A 184 41.65 16.12 5.59
CA ALA A 184 42.06 14.72 5.54
C ALA A 184 40.91 13.81 5.09
N PHE A 185 39.71 14.00 5.63
CA PHE A 185 38.51 13.27 5.22
C PHE A 185 38.23 13.47 3.72
N TYR A 186 38.23 14.72 3.25
CA TYR A 186 37.98 15.04 1.86
C TYR A 186 39.06 14.46 0.93
N GLU A 187 40.33 14.57 1.29
CA GLU A 187 41.43 14.04 0.49
C GLU A 187 41.35 12.51 0.36
N ILE A 188 41.14 11.78 1.46
CA ILE A 188 40.98 10.31 1.45
C ILE A 188 39.83 9.89 0.55
N LEU A 189 38.70 10.61 0.61
CA LEU A 189 37.52 10.32 -0.19
C LEU A 189 37.79 10.38 -1.70
N HIS A 190 38.73 11.22 -2.13
CA HIS A 190 39.04 11.50 -3.54
C HIS A 190 40.34 10.84 -4.03
N LEU A 191 40.94 9.94 -3.25
CA LEU A 191 42.09 9.16 -3.71
C LEU A 191 41.64 8.14 -4.79
N PRO A 192 42.15 8.24 -6.03
CA PRO A 192 41.58 7.52 -7.18
C PRO A 192 41.91 6.03 -7.21
N ASN A 193 42.99 5.61 -6.54
CA ASN A 193 43.51 4.24 -6.63
C ASN A 193 43.20 3.39 -5.39
N LEU A 194 42.33 3.86 -4.49
CA LEU A 194 41.85 3.07 -3.35
C LEU A 194 40.53 2.38 -3.70
N THR A 195 40.39 1.13 -3.27
CA THR A 195 39.08 0.45 -3.34
C THR A 195 38.08 1.09 -2.38
N GLU A 196 36.79 0.90 -2.61
CA GLU A 196 35.76 1.42 -1.70
C GLU A 196 35.90 0.89 -0.27
N GLU A 197 36.28 -0.38 -0.12
CA GLU A 197 36.53 -0.99 1.19
C GLU A 197 37.72 -0.34 1.91
N GLN A 198 38.84 -0.11 1.21
CA GLN A 198 40.01 0.59 1.77
C GLN A 198 39.67 2.02 2.16
N ARG A 199 38.97 2.74 1.28
CA ARG A 199 38.53 4.12 1.53
C ARG A 199 37.62 4.18 2.75
N ASN A 200 36.62 3.31 2.83
CA ASN A 200 35.70 3.24 3.96
C ASN A 200 36.43 2.88 5.26
N GLY A 201 37.43 1.99 5.20
CA GLY A 201 38.30 1.67 6.33
C GLY A 201 39.04 2.90 6.87
N PHE A 202 39.73 3.66 6.02
CA PHE A 202 40.42 4.89 6.44
C PHE A 202 39.48 5.97 6.97
N ILE A 203 38.32 6.13 6.33
CA ILE A 203 37.29 7.08 6.78
C ILE A 203 36.73 6.67 8.15
N GLN A 204 36.56 5.38 8.41
CA GLN A 204 36.12 4.90 9.72
C GLN A 204 37.19 5.13 10.79
N SER A 205 38.46 4.78 10.52
CA SER A 205 39.57 5.07 11.43
C SER A 205 39.66 6.57 11.78
N LEU A 206 39.41 7.45 10.81
CA LEU A 206 39.41 8.90 11.01
C LEU A 206 38.23 9.37 11.88
N LYS A 207 37.08 8.69 11.82
CA LYS A 207 35.92 8.95 12.68
C LYS A 207 36.15 8.43 14.10
N ASP A 208 36.80 7.28 14.24
CA ASP A 208 37.06 6.65 15.53
C ASP A 208 38.09 7.44 16.34
N ASP A 209 39.16 7.94 15.68
CA ASP A 209 40.12 8.86 16.28
C ASP A 209 40.52 10.00 15.32
N PRO A 210 39.85 11.15 15.42
CA PRO A 210 40.19 12.34 14.64
C PRO A 210 41.60 12.88 14.87
N SER A 211 42.22 12.63 16.04
CA SER A 211 43.48 13.25 16.42
C SER A 211 44.67 12.78 15.56
N VAL A 212 44.54 11.59 14.96
CA VAL A 212 45.56 10.95 14.10
C VAL A 212 45.30 11.18 12.60
N SER A 213 44.60 12.26 12.24
CA SER A 213 44.20 12.51 10.85
C SER A 213 45.37 12.65 9.87
N LYS A 214 46.53 13.11 10.34
CA LYS A 214 47.73 13.29 9.50
C LYS A 214 48.35 11.96 9.15
N GLU A 215 48.42 11.05 10.12
CA GLU A 215 48.95 9.70 9.97
C GLU A 215 48.06 8.87 9.03
N ILE A 216 46.75 8.90 9.25
CA ILE A 216 45.77 8.19 8.41
C ILE A 216 45.84 8.68 6.96
N LEU A 217 45.87 10.01 6.74
CA LEU A 217 45.98 10.58 5.39
C LEU A 217 47.29 10.18 4.70
N ALA A 218 48.41 10.17 5.44
CA ALA A 218 49.70 9.78 4.89
C ALA A 218 49.72 8.29 4.47
N GLU A 219 49.14 7.41 5.27
CA GLU A 219 49.01 6.00 4.95
C GLU A 219 48.10 5.76 3.73
N ALA A 220 46.96 6.44 3.69
CA ALA A 220 46.03 6.38 2.55
C ALA A 220 46.70 6.84 1.25
N LYS A 221 47.45 7.95 1.27
CA LYS A 221 48.22 8.44 0.10
C LYS A 221 49.29 7.44 -0.32
N LYS A 222 50.07 6.91 0.62
CA LYS A 222 51.10 5.91 0.33
C LYS A 222 50.51 4.67 -0.33
N LEU A 223 49.35 4.21 0.15
CA LEU A 223 48.66 3.06 -0.42
C LEU A 223 48.07 3.38 -1.80
N ASN A 224 47.51 4.58 -1.98
CA ASN A 224 47.04 5.07 -3.28
C ASN A 224 48.17 5.13 -4.32
N ASP A 225 49.36 5.60 -3.93
CA ASP A 225 50.51 5.72 -4.80
C ASP A 225 51.09 4.34 -5.14
N ALA A 226 51.09 3.40 -4.19
CA ALA A 226 51.50 2.02 -4.42
C ALA A 226 50.57 1.27 -5.38
N GLN A 227 49.28 1.66 -5.42
CA GLN A 227 48.27 1.11 -6.32
C GLN A 227 48.13 1.91 -7.63
N ALA A 228 48.88 3.00 -7.80
CA ALA A 228 48.84 3.76 -9.03
C ALA A 228 49.31 2.90 -10.22
N PRO A 229 48.58 2.93 -11.35
CA PRO A 229 49.03 2.23 -12.55
C PRO A 229 50.41 2.76 -12.99
N LYS A 230 51.34 1.84 -13.24
CA LYS A 230 52.70 2.14 -13.71
C LYS A 230 52.75 2.46 -15.19
#